data_AF-A0A832MJM9-F1
#
_entry.id   AF-A0A832MJM9-F1
#
_cell.length_a   1.000
_cell.length_b   1.000
_cell.length_c   1.000
_cell.angle_alpha   90.00
_cell.angle_beta   90.00
_cell.angle_gamma   90.00
#
_symmetry.space_group_name_H-M   'P 1'
#
loop_
_entity.id
_entity.type
_entity.pdbx_description
1 polymer ?
#
loop_
_entity_poly.entity_id
_entity_poly.type
_entity_poly.pdbx_seq_one_letter_code
_entity_poly.pdbx_strand_id
1 'polypeptide(L)'
;MMVRCHVKKNDEVVVISGADKGKRGRVIAVQPKRGRVIVEGVRVVTKNIRKGRSQSMPQGGQMKREASIHISNVMRADLYDARVARRRGGAAAATPQA
;
A
#
# COMPACT_ATOMS: atom_id res chain seq x y z
N MET A 1 -16.44 -16.20 9.78
CA MET A 1 -16.67 -15.71 8.40
C MET A 1 -15.33 -15.42 7.73
N MET A 2 -15.10 -15.98 6.54
CA MET A 2 -13.91 -15.70 5.73
C MET A 2 -14.23 -14.51 4.81
N VAL A 3 -13.52 -13.40 4.97
CA VAL A 3 -13.66 -12.23 4.08
C VAL A 3 -12.97 -12.56 2.76
N ARG A 4 -13.66 -12.38 1.63
CA ARG A 4 -13.05 -12.52 0.29
C ARG A 4 -12.01 -11.42 0.10
N CYS A 5 -10.74 -11.81 -0.04
CA CYS A 5 -9.65 -10.90 -0.34
C CYS A 5 -9.28 -11.01 -1.82
N HIS A 6 -9.27 -9.88 -2.53
CA HIS A 6 -8.80 -9.79 -3.92
C HIS A 6 -7.27 -9.79 -4.08
N VAL A 7 -6.52 -9.83 -2.97
CA VAL A 7 -5.05 -9.79 -2.95
C VAL A 7 -4.50 -10.92 -2.08
N LYS A 8 -3.37 -11.51 -2.50
CA LYS A 8 -2.63 -12.55 -1.78
C LYS A 8 -1.28 -12.01 -1.29
N LYS A 9 -0.63 -12.77 -0.40
CA LYS A 9 0.77 -12.50 -0.02
C LYS A 9 1.64 -12.60 -1.27
N ASN A 10 2.68 -11.77 -1.35
CA ASN A 10 3.62 -11.64 -2.46
C ASN A 10 3.09 -11.01 -3.76
N ASP A 11 1.82 -10.63 -3.84
CA ASP A 11 1.30 -9.88 -4.99
C ASP A 11 1.87 -8.45 -5.03
N GLU A 12 2.04 -7.91 -6.23
CA GLU A 12 2.36 -6.51 -6.45
C GLU A 12 1.06 -5.68 -6.51
N VAL A 13 1.00 -4.63 -5.69
CA VAL A 13 -0.15 -3.76 -5.59
C VAL A 13 0.23 -2.29 -5.67
N VAL A 14 -0.74 -1.50 -6.10
CA VAL A 14 -0.66 -0.05 -6.16
C VAL A 14 -1.70 0.55 -5.23
N VAL A 15 -1.31 1.57 -4.49
CA VAL A 15 -2.23 2.33 -3.64
C VAL A 15 -3.06 3.27 -4.50
N ILE A 16 -4.38 3.12 -4.46
CA ILE A 16 -5.32 3.92 -5.27
C ILE A 16 -5.62 5.26 -4.58
N SER A 17 -5.64 5.26 -3.25
CA SER A 17 -6.15 6.37 -2.44
C SER A 17 -5.43 6.48 -1.09
N GLY A 18 -5.31 7.71 -0.59
CA GLY A 18 -4.64 8.05 0.66
C GLY A 18 -3.34 8.83 0.46
N ALA A 19 -2.57 9.01 1.53
CA ALA A 19 -1.31 9.77 1.52
C ALA A 19 -0.24 9.14 0.61
N ASP A 20 -0.29 7.81 0.44
CA ASP A 20 0.66 7.04 -0.36
C ASP A 20 0.14 6.71 -1.78
N LYS A 21 -0.82 7.48 -2.30
CA LYS A 21 -1.43 7.24 -3.62
C LYS A 21 -0.37 7.17 -4.73
N GLY A 22 -0.48 6.15 -5.58
CA GLY A 22 0.41 5.93 -6.72
C GLY A 22 1.69 5.15 -6.39
N LYS A 23 2.00 4.93 -5.10
CA LYS A 23 3.11 4.07 -4.71
C LYS A 23 2.77 2.60 -5.01
N ARG A 24 3.77 1.89 -5.54
CA ARG A 24 3.73 0.45 -5.75
C ARG A 24 4.49 -0.24 -4.64
N GLY A 25 4.08 -1.45 -4.30
CA GLY A 25 4.77 -2.26 -3.32
C GLY A 25 4.27 -3.71 -3.29
N ARG A 26 5.07 -4.57 -2.69
CA ARG A 26 4.74 -5.99 -2.53
C ARG A 26 3.97 -6.23 -1.24
N VAL A 27 3.00 -7.14 -1.28
CA VAL A 27 2.24 -7.51 -0.08
C VAL A 27 3.07 -8.47 0.80
N ILE A 28 3.47 -8.01 1.99
CA ILE A 28 4.20 -8.80 2.98
C ILE A 28 3.23 -9.72 3.73
N ALA A 29 2.09 -9.16 4.15
CA ALA A 29 1.11 -9.89 4.95
C ALA A 29 -0.31 -9.45 4.65
N VAL A 30 -1.22 -10.43 4.63
CA VAL A 30 -2.67 -10.22 4.51
C VAL A 30 -3.31 -10.61 5.82
N GLN A 31 -4.13 -9.71 6.39
CA GLN A 31 -4.94 -9.93 7.58
C GLN A 31 -6.42 -9.99 7.17
N PRO A 32 -6.90 -11.14 6.66
CA PRO A 32 -8.26 -11.26 6.11
C PRO A 32 -9.33 -10.99 7.17
N LYS A 33 -9.10 -11.39 8.43
CA LYS A 33 -10.01 -11.15 9.56
C LYS A 33 -10.29 -9.66 9.81
N ARG A 34 -9.33 -8.79 9.49
CA ARG A 34 -9.43 -7.34 9.74
C ARG A 34 -9.67 -6.55 8.45
N GLY A 35 -9.66 -7.19 7.28
CA GLY A 35 -9.73 -6.50 5.99
C GLY A 35 -8.51 -5.61 5.70
N ARG A 36 -7.32 -5.97 6.23
CA ARG A 36 -6.11 -5.14 6.10
C ARG A 36 -4.95 -5.91 5.48
N VAL A 37 -4.06 -5.19 4.81
CA VAL A 37 -2.85 -5.71 4.20
C VAL A 37 -1.65 -4.85 4.59
N ILE A 38 -0.47 -5.46 4.72
CA ILE A 38 0.80 -4.76 4.93
C ILE A 38 1.54 -4.83 3.60
N VAL A 39 1.89 -3.66 3.09
CA VAL A 39 2.56 -3.47 1.80
C VAL A 39 3.92 -2.84 2.06
N GLU A 40 4.94 -3.35 1.38
CA GLU A 40 6.31 -2.88 1.49
C GLU A 40 6.43 -1.42 1.03
N GLY A 41 7.16 -0.60 1.79
CA GLY A 41 7.43 0.80 1.45
C GLY A 41 6.21 1.75 1.50
N VAL A 42 5.04 1.25 1.89
CA VAL A 42 3.80 2.02 1.99
C VAL A 42 3.43 2.22 3.46
N ARG A 43 2.97 3.42 3.81
CA ARG A 43 2.51 3.76 5.16
C ARG A 43 3.56 3.45 6.24
N VAL A 44 4.78 3.96 6.05
CA VAL A 44 5.86 3.82 7.04
C VAL A 44 5.55 4.68 8.26
N VAL A 45 5.43 4.05 9.42
CA VAL A 45 5.20 4.73 10.69
C VAL A 45 6.46 4.64 11.56
N THR A 46 6.82 5.78 12.15
CA THR A 46 7.87 5.83 13.16
C THR A 46 7.27 5.43 14.50
N LYS A 47 7.70 4.27 15.03
CA LYS A 47 7.32 3.82 16.36
C LYS A 47 8.45 4.11 17.33
N ASN A 48 8.19 5.01 18.26
CA ASN A 48 9.12 5.34 19.33
C ASN A 48 9.08 4.24 20.40
N ILE A 49 10.21 3.59 20.64
CA ILE A 49 10.35 2.54 21.65
C ILE A 49 10.95 3.17 22.90
N ARG A 50 10.20 3.14 23.99
CA ARG A 50 10.66 3.61 25.31
C ARG A 50 11.76 2.68 25.82
N LYS A 51 12.82 3.26 26.41
CA LYS A 51 13.96 2.55 26.99
C LYS A 51 13.47 1.46 27.95
N GLY A 52 14.06 0.27 27.90
CA GLY A 52 13.74 -0.87 28.77
C GLY A 52 12.51 -1.72 28.40
N ARG A 53 11.72 -1.35 27.38
CA ARG A 53 10.50 -2.12 26.99
C ARG A 53 10.76 -3.31 26.07
N SER A 54 11.95 -3.40 25.47
CA SER A 54 12.30 -4.43 24.49
C SER A 54 13.70 -4.95 24.77
N GLN A 55 13.84 -6.25 25.05
CA GLN A 55 15.13 -6.92 25.32
C GLN A 55 16.15 -6.69 24.19
N SER A 56 15.68 -6.61 22.95
CA SER A 56 16.55 -6.38 21.77
C SER A 56 17.02 -4.94 21.60
N MET A 57 16.51 -3.95 22.37
CA MET A 57 16.87 -2.54 22.18
C MET A 57 16.92 -1.78 23.52
N PRO A 58 17.95 -2.04 24.35
CA PRO A 58 18.05 -1.51 25.71
C PRO A 58 18.19 0.02 25.77
N GLN A 59 18.80 0.64 24.76
CA GLN A 59 18.98 2.11 24.70
C GLN A 59 17.71 2.88 24.30
N GLY A 60 16.63 2.19 23.89
CA GLY A 60 15.49 2.81 23.22
C GLY A 60 15.85 3.36 21.84
N GLY A 61 14.86 3.81 21.07
CA GLY A 61 15.11 4.32 19.72
C GLY A 61 13.84 4.51 18.88
N GLN A 62 14.03 5.06 17.69
CA GLN A 62 12.98 5.18 16.68
C GLN A 62 13.05 3.98 15.73
N MET A 63 12.01 3.16 15.70
CA MET A 63 11.91 2.05 14.77
C MET A 63 10.90 2.38 13.67
N LYS A 64 11.36 2.42 12.42
CA LYS A 64 10.47 2.53 11.26
C LYS A 64 9.82 1.16 11.02
N ARG A 65 8.50 1.12 10.95
CA ARG A 65 7.73 -0.08 10.60
C ARG A 65 6.67 0.26 9.58
N GLU A 66 6.42 -0.65 8.67
CA GLU A 66 5.32 -0.52 7.73
C GLU A 66 4.00 -0.78 8.45
N ALA A 67 3.01 0.07 8.19
CA ALA A 67 1.69 -0.07 8.77
C ALA A 67 0.71 -0.68 7.77
N SER A 68 -0.31 -1.33 8.31
CA SER A 68 -1.35 -1.92 7.48
C SER A 68 -2.21 -0.86 6.77
N ILE A 69 -2.55 -1.11 5.51
CA ILE A 69 -3.53 -0.37 4.72
C ILE A 69 -4.81 -1.20 4.54
N HIS A 70 -5.93 -0.53 4.28
CA HIS A 70 -7.20 -1.22 4.05
C HIS A 70 -7.23 -1.86 2.65
N ILE A 71 -7.84 -3.04 2.53
CA ILE A 71 -7.88 -3.81 1.28
C ILE A 71 -8.55 -3.03 0.13
N SER A 72 -9.51 -2.14 0.44
CA SER A 72 -10.20 -1.32 -0.58
C SER A 72 -9.31 -0.22 -1.19
N ASN A 73 -8.22 0.16 -0.53
CA ASN A 73 -7.35 1.25 -0.98
C ASN A 73 -6.19 0.75 -1.85
N VAL A 74 -6.15 -0.55 -2.14
CA VAL A 74 -5.11 -1.18 -2.96
C VAL A 74 -5.72 -1.87 -4.17
N MET A 75 -4.99 -1.85 -5.28
CA MET A 75 -5.32 -2.55 -6.52
C MET A 75 -4.16 -3.42 -6.95
N ARG A 76 -4.42 -4.52 -7.67
CA ARG A 76 -3.36 -5.27 -8.37
C ARG A 76 -2.70 -4.36 -9.41
N ALA A 77 -1.38 -4.45 -9.54
CA ALA A 77 -0.62 -3.61 -10.46
C ALA A 77 -1.12 -3.71 -11.91
N ASP A 78 -1.40 -4.92 -12.39
CA ASP A 78 -1.90 -5.17 -13.75
C ASP A 78 -3.20 -4.40 -14.04
N LEU A 79 -4.14 -4.43 -13.10
CA LEU A 79 -5.42 -3.74 -13.23
C LEU A 79 -5.27 -2.22 -13.17
N TYR A 80 -4.33 -1.74 -12.36
CA TYR A 80 -4.01 -0.32 -12.27
C TYR A 80 -3.45 0.20 -13.60
N ASP A 81 -2.51 -0.53 -14.19
CA ASP A 81 -1.86 -0.15 -15.45
C ASP A 81 -2.83 -0.21 -16.63
N ALA A 82 -3.66 -1.26 -16.72
CA ALA A 82 -4.74 -1.34 -17.70
C ALA A 82 -5.78 -0.21 -17.55
N ARG A 83 -6.04 0.23 -16.31
CA ARG A 83 -6.95 1.36 -16.02
C ARG A 83 -6.34 2.69 -16.43
N VAL A 84 -5.05 2.89 -16.17
CA VAL A 84 -4.32 4.10 -16.57
C VAL A 84 -4.21 4.19 -18.09
N ALA A 85 -3.89 3.09 -18.76
CA ALA A 85 -3.84 3.02 -20.23
C ALA A 85 -5.18 3.41 -20.86
N ARG A 86 -6.30 2.85 -20.37
CA ARG A 86 -7.65 3.21 -20.83
C ARG A 86 -8.00 4.68 -20.64
N ARG A 87 -7.57 5.29 -19.53
CA ARG A 87 -7.81 6.73 -19.27
C ARG A 87 -6.95 7.63 -20.13
N ARG A 88 -5.69 7.27 -20.39
CA ARG A 88 -4.79 8.03 -21.28
C ARG A 88 -5.25 7.98 -22.74
N GLY A 89 -5.86 6.87 -23.18
CA GLY A 89 -6.51 6.77 -24.49
C GLY A 89 -7.72 7.70 -24.68
N GLY A 90 -8.24 8.33 -23.61
CA GLY A 90 -9.35 9.28 -23.66
C GLY A 90 -8.96 10.75 -23.43
N ALA A 91 -7.66 11.08 -23.39
CA ALA A 91 -7.19 12.43 -23.03
C ALA A 91 -6.18 13.01 -24.05
N ALA A 92 -6.37 12.70 -25.34
CA ALA A 92 -5.60 13.27 -26.46
C ALA A 92 -6.49 14.08 -27.42
N ALA A 93 -7.50 14.79 -26.91
CA ALA A 93 -8.39 15.65 -27.69
C ALA A 93 -8.66 16.96 -26.96
N ALA A 94 -7.64 17.82 -26.85
CA ALA A 94 -7.80 19.26 -26.63
C ALA A 94 -6.43 19.95 -26.75
N THR A 95 -6.01 20.21 -27.99
CA THR A 95 -5.57 21.55 -28.46
C THR A 95 -5.62 21.53 -29.98
N PRO A 96 -6.60 22.16 -30.65
CA PRO A 96 -6.40 22.55 -32.04
C PRO A 96 -5.40 23.71 -32.04
N GLN A 97 -4.25 23.51 -32.66
CA GLN A 97 -3.41 24.64 -33.06
C GLN A 97 -4.19 25.41 -34.13
N ALA A 98 -4.40 26.70 -33.89
CA ALA A 98 -4.85 27.68 -34.86
C ALA A 98 -3.70 28.67 -35.09
#